data_AF-A0A1W9W6C2-F1
#
_entry.id   AF-A0A1W9W6C2-F1
#
_cell.length_a   1.000
_cell.length_b   1.000
_cell.length_c   1.000
_cell.angle_alpha   90.00
_cell.angle_beta   90.00
_cell.angle_gamma   90.00
#
_symmetry.space_group_name_H-M   'P 1'
#
loop_
_entity.id
_entity.type
_entity.pdbx_description
1 polymer ?
#
loop_
_entity_poly.entity_id
_entity_poly.type
_entity_poly.pdbx_seq_one_letter_code
_entity_poly.pdbx_strand_id
1 'polypeptide(L)'
;MISKTTTDVQKTPQSEQITDIQQRAVEMILEDERLTNNLTDENATILINWGVAEIELAVKRLSSIDAPIENVEEYVDTLTSTVRHTIKSINRLVPEAADIDTSDLVKALLKLVGRARALPFEDDD
;
A
#
# COMPACT_ATOMS: atom_id res chain seq x y z
N MET A 1 27.07 -40.52 -9.29
CA MET A 1 26.21 -39.50 -9.92
C MET A 1 24.98 -39.35 -9.06
N ILE A 2 24.87 -38.25 -8.31
CA ILE A 2 23.72 -37.99 -7.43
C ILE A 2 22.81 -37.02 -8.19
N SER A 3 21.66 -37.51 -8.63
CA SER A 3 20.64 -36.72 -9.31
C SER A 3 20.10 -35.67 -8.34
N LYS A 4 20.27 -34.39 -8.70
CA LYS A 4 19.59 -33.28 -8.03
C LYS A 4 18.14 -33.29 -8.49
N THR A 5 17.23 -33.71 -7.62
CA THR A 5 15.80 -33.47 -7.79
C THR A 5 15.56 -31.99 -7.52
N THR A 6 15.40 -31.21 -8.60
CA THR A 6 14.86 -29.86 -8.51
C THR A 6 13.41 -29.97 -8.06
N THR A 7 13.14 -29.62 -6.81
CA THR A 7 11.78 -29.46 -6.31
C THR A 7 11.15 -28.28 -7.04
N ASP A 8 10.35 -28.60 -8.04
CA ASP A 8 9.44 -27.66 -8.69
C ASP A 8 8.34 -27.36 -7.65
N VAL A 9 8.45 -26.21 -6.99
CA VAL A 9 7.43 -25.74 -6.04
C VAL A 9 6.24 -25.29 -6.88
N GLN A 10 5.32 -26.21 -7.15
CA GLN A 10 4.06 -25.90 -7.80
C GLN A 10 3.34 -24.81 -6.99
N LYS A 11 3.27 -23.59 -7.54
CA LYS A 11 2.43 -22.52 -7.01
C LYS A 11 0.98 -23.00 -7.02
N THR A 12 0.31 -22.92 -5.87
CA THR A 12 -1.11 -23.25 -5.78
C THR A 12 -1.93 -22.18 -6.52
N PRO A 13 -3.10 -22.50 -7.08
CA PRO A 13 -3.96 -21.55 -7.82
C PRO A 13 -4.26 -20.26 -7.05
N GLN A 14 -4.33 -20.35 -5.72
CA GLN A 14 -4.54 -19.22 -4.81
C GLN A 14 -3.34 -18.26 -4.77
N SER A 15 -2.11 -18.76 -4.89
CA SER A 15 -0.90 -17.93 -4.88
C SER A 15 -0.70 -17.11 -6.16
N GLU A 16 -1.15 -17.62 -7.31
CA GLU A 16 -1.16 -16.87 -8.58
C GLU A 16 -2.19 -15.74 -8.52
N GLN A 17 -3.41 -16.03 -8.06
CA GLN A 17 -4.46 -15.02 -7.92
C GLN A 17 -4.05 -13.86 -6.99
N ILE A 18 -3.39 -14.17 -5.86
CA ILE A 18 -2.89 -13.17 -4.93
C ILE A 18 -1.79 -12.29 -5.57
N THR A 19 -0.93 -12.89 -6.41
CA THR A 19 0.12 -12.15 -7.13
C THR A 19 -0.49 -11.18 -8.15
N ASP A 20 -1.51 -11.61 -8.89
CA ASP A 20 -2.20 -10.76 -9.87
C ASP A 20 -2.97 -9.61 -9.21
N ILE A 21 -3.57 -9.86 -8.04
CA ILE A 21 -4.22 -8.82 -7.23
C ILE A 21 -3.18 -7.78 -6.75
N GLN A 22 -2.03 -8.24 -6.25
CA GLN A 22 -0.94 -7.36 -5.83
C GLN A 22 -0.45 -6.48 -6.98
N GLN A 23 -0.19 -7.07 -8.14
CA GLN A 23 0.33 -6.36 -9.30
C GLN A 23 -0.63 -5.26 -9.75
N ARG A 24 -1.94 -5.56 -9.86
CA ARG A 24 -2.96 -4.57 -10.21
C ARG A 24 -3.01 -3.41 -9.21
N ALA A 25 -2.95 -3.70 -7.92
CA ALA A 25 -2.95 -2.67 -6.88
C ALA A 25 -1.73 -1.74 -6.95
N VAL A 26 -0.54 -2.31 -7.24
CA VAL A 26 0.70 -1.53 -7.45
C VAL A 26 0.59 -0.66 -8.70
N GLU A 27 0.11 -1.20 -9.81
CA GLU A 27 -0.09 -0.46 -11.06
C GLU A 27 -1.04 0.73 -10.87
N MET A 28 -2.13 0.55 -10.12
CA MET A 28 -3.06 1.64 -9.78
C MET A 28 -2.42 2.80 -8.99
N ILE A 29 -1.33 2.54 -8.27
CA ILE A 29 -0.54 3.59 -7.58
C ILE A 29 0.44 4.22 -8.57
N LEU A 30 1.17 3.42 -9.34
CA LEU A 30 2.22 3.89 -10.25
C LEU A 30 1.69 4.71 -11.43
N GLU A 31 0.50 4.38 -11.93
CA GLU A 31 -0.08 5.01 -13.13
C GLU A 31 -0.87 6.30 -12.83
N ASP A 32 -1.15 6.62 -11.56
CA ASP A 32 -1.93 7.82 -11.19
C ASP A 32 -1.01 9.00 -10.89
N GLU A 33 -0.52 9.69 -11.93
CA GLU A 33 0.37 10.86 -11.81
C GLU A 33 -0.18 11.98 -10.91
N ARG A 34 -1.51 12.06 -10.76
CA ARG A 34 -2.19 13.04 -9.87
C ARG A 34 -1.90 12.79 -8.39
N LEU A 35 -1.32 11.66 -8.04
CA LEU A 35 -0.93 11.33 -6.67
C LEU A 35 0.20 12.21 -6.15
N THR A 36 1.08 12.70 -7.02
CA THR A 36 2.32 13.37 -6.61
C THR A 36 2.64 14.65 -7.39
N ASN A 37 1.69 15.18 -8.16
CA ASN A 37 1.90 16.30 -9.07
C ASN A 37 2.33 17.63 -8.43
N ASN A 38 2.16 17.81 -7.11
CA ASN A 38 2.61 19.00 -6.38
C ASN A 38 3.88 18.75 -5.55
N LEU A 39 4.46 17.55 -5.65
CA LEU A 39 5.67 17.18 -4.92
C LEU A 39 6.90 17.34 -5.80
N THR A 40 8.06 17.51 -5.17
CA THR A 40 9.34 17.30 -5.84
C THR A 40 9.49 15.82 -6.21
N ASP A 41 10.27 15.52 -7.25
CA ASP A 41 10.50 14.14 -7.70
C ASP A 41 11.00 13.23 -6.57
N GLU A 42 11.85 13.75 -5.69
CA GLU A 42 12.35 13.04 -4.51
C GLU A 42 11.20 12.67 -3.55
N ASN A 43 10.37 13.65 -3.16
CA ASN A 43 9.24 13.41 -2.26
C ASN A 43 8.16 12.53 -2.90
N ALA A 44 7.92 12.70 -4.20
CA ALA A 44 7.04 11.83 -4.98
C ALA A 44 7.51 10.38 -4.93
N THR A 45 8.80 10.14 -5.19
CA THR A 45 9.41 8.81 -5.18
C THR A 45 9.28 8.15 -3.80
N ILE A 46 9.58 8.88 -2.72
CA ILE A 46 9.43 8.36 -1.35
C ILE A 46 7.99 7.92 -1.09
N LEU A 47 7.03 8.77 -1.46
CA LEU A 47 5.62 8.54 -1.14
C LEU A 47 5.00 7.40 -1.96
N ILE A 48 5.39 7.28 -3.23
CA ILE A 48 5.02 6.15 -4.08
C ILE A 48 5.63 4.84 -3.55
N ASN A 49 6.92 4.83 -3.22
CA ASN A 49 7.59 3.65 -2.69
C ASN A 49 6.97 3.19 -1.35
N TRP A 50 6.58 4.14 -0.49
CA TRP A 50 5.82 3.82 0.71
C TRP A 50 4.50 3.14 0.36
N GLY A 51 3.71 3.72 -0.55
CA GLY A 51 2.42 3.14 -0.95
C GLY A 51 2.54 1.74 -1.55
N VAL A 52 3.57 1.49 -2.37
CA VAL A 52 3.86 0.15 -2.91
C VAL A 52 4.21 -0.81 -1.78
N ALA A 53 5.12 -0.43 -0.88
CA ALA A 53 5.53 -1.28 0.24
C ALA A 53 4.36 -1.69 1.15
N GLU A 54 3.38 -0.80 1.37
CA GLU A 54 2.16 -1.10 2.12
C GLU A 54 1.32 -2.21 1.45
N ILE A 55 1.13 -2.13 0.13
CA ILE A 55 0.41 -3.17 -0.64
C ILE A 55 1.15 -4.50 -0.57
N GLU A 56 2.46 -4.49 -0.82
CA GLU A 56 3.28 -5.69 -0.79
C GLU A 56 3.27 -6.36 0.60
N LEU A 57 3.37 -5.56 1.67
CA LEU A 57 3.35 -6.05 3.05
C LEU A 57 2.00 -6.70 3.37
N ALA A 58 0.89 -6.06 2.99
CA ALA A 58 -0.43 -6.59 3.24
C ALA A 58 -0.68 -7.90 2.48
N VAL A 59 -0.30 -7.97 1.21
CA VAL A 59 -0.40 -9.20 0.41
C VAL A 59 0.46 -10.32 0.98
N LYS A 60 1.69 -9.99 1.43
CA LYS A 60 2.57 -10.95 2.09
C LYS A 60 1.93 -11.51 3.36
N ARG A 61 1.28 -10.66 4.18
CA ARG A 61 0.55 -11.08 5.39
C ARG A 61 -0.61 -12.02 5.06
N LEU A 62 -1.40 -11.69 4.04
CA LEU A 62 -2.48 -12.55 3.55
C LEU A 62 -1.95 -13.93 3.14
N SER A 63 -0.81 -13.97 2.46
CA SER A 63 -0.17 -15.23 2.03
C SER A 63 0.38 -16.08 3.19
N SER A 64 0.58 -15.51 4.38
CA SER A 64 1.04 -16.20 5.58
C SER A 64 -0.08 -16.69 6.51
N ILE A 65 -1.34 -16.37 6.22
CA ILE A 65 -2.49 -16.85 7.00
C ILE A 65 -2.90 -18.24 6.49
N ASP A 66 -2.87 -19.26 7.36
CA ASP A 66 -3.24 -20.65 7.05
C ASP A 66 -4.77 -20.87 6.96
N ALA A 67 -5.56 -19.80 6.96
CA ALA A 67 -7.01 -19.82 6.81
C ALA A 67 -7.43 -19.34 5.41
N PRO A 68 -8.52 -19.88 4.84
CA PRO A 68 -9.07 -19.34 3.61
C PRO A 68 -9.50 -17.89 3.83
N ILE A 69 -8.87 -16.97 3.10
CA ILE A 69 -9.25 -15.57 3.12
C ILE A 69 -10.45 -15.40 2.19
N GLU A 70 -11.61 -15.14 2.77
CA GLU A 70 -12.77 -14.67 2.02
C GLU A 70 -12.49 -13.25 1.53
N ASN A 71 -12.70 -13.00 0.24
CA ASN A 71 -12.64 -11.66 -0.39
C ASN A 71 -11.28 -10.93 -0.33
N VAL A 72 -10.18 -11.63 -0.64
CA VAL A 72 -8.83 -11.04 -0.82
C VAL A 72 -8.86 -9.78 -1.71
N GLU A 73 -9.61 -9.82 -2.81
CA GLU A 73 -9.70 -8.71 -3.77
C GLU A 73 -10.31 -7.46 -3.13
N GLU A 74 -11.43 -7.60 -2.41
CA GLU A 74 -12.09 -6.48 -1.71
C GLU A 74 -11.18 -5.85 -0.65
N TYR A 75 -10.42 -6.68 0.08
CA TYR A 75 -9.47 -6.22 1.07
C TYR A 75 -8.34 -5.40 0.42
N VAL A 76 -7.73 -5.92 -0.66
CA VAL A 76 -6.64 -5.22 -1.36
C VAL A 76 -7.15 -3.95 -2.04
N ASP A 77 -8.37 -3.94 -2.57
CA ASP A 77 -8.99 -2.74 -3.16
C ASP A 77 -9.21 -1.65 -2.10
N THR A 78 -9.67 -2.03 -0.90
CA THR A 78 -9.86 -1.12 0.24
C THR A 78 -8.53 -0.54 0.70
N LEU A 79 -7.50 -1.38 0.81
CA LEU A 79 -6.15 -0.97 1.15
C LEU A 79 -5.58 0.01 0.12
N THR A 80 -5.65 -0.34 -1.17
CA THR A 80 -5.19 0.49 -2.30
C THR A 80 -5.88 1.84 -2.30
N SER A 81 -7.20 1.85 -2.07
CA SER A 81 -7.97 3.09 -1.96
C SER A 81 -7.51 3.95 -0.79
N THR A 82 -7.22 3.35 0.37
CA THR A 82 -6.76 4.06 1.56
C THR A 82 -5.37 4.65 1.37
N VAL A 83 -4.43 3.86 0.81
CA VAL A 83 -3.08 4.31 0.45
C VAL A 83 -3.16 5.50 -0.51
N ARG A 84 -3.90 5.38 -1.63
CA ARG A 84 -4.06 6.46 -2.60
C ARG A 84 -4.65 7.73 -1.98
N HIS A 85 -5.62 7.61 -1.08
CA HIS A 85 -6.19 8.77 -0.37
C HIS A 85 -5.18 9.44 0.57
N THR A 86 -4.35 8.67 1.26
CA THR A 86 -3.28 9.18 2.11
C THR A 86 -2.25 9.94 1.28
N ILE A 87 -1.80 9.35 0.16
CA ILE A 87 -0.89 9.99 -0.78
C ILE A 87 -1.47 11.31 -1.31
N LYS A 88 -2.72 11.31 -1.80
CA LYS A 88 -3.41 12.53 -2.26
C LYS A 88 -3.51 13.60 -1.19
N SER A 89 -3.77 13.19 0.05
CA SER A 89 -3.89 14.12 1.17
C SER A 89 -2.55 14.78 1.50
N ILE A 90 -1.43 14.03 1.44
CA ILE A 90 -0.08 14.57 1.60
C ILE A 90 0.26 15.52 0.43
N ASN A 91 0.02 15.09 -0.81
CA ASN A 91 0.25 15.89 -2.02
C ASN A 91 -0.53 17.22 -2.03
N ARG A 92 -1.70 17.28 -1.38
CA ARG A 92 -2.44 18.53 -1.17
C ARG A 92 -1.86 19.37 -0.03
N LEU A 93 -1.43 18.74 1.06
CA LEU A 93 -0.97 19.45 2.25
C LEU A 93 0.41 20.09 2.08
N VAL A 94 1.32 19.47 1.32
CA VAL A 94 2.68 19.99 1.13
C VAL A 94 2.72 21.42 0.58
N PRO A 95 2.00 21.78 -0.51
CA PRO A 95 1.99 23.16 -0.99
C PRO A 95 1.26 24.11 -0.03
N GLU A 96 0.23 23.62 0.67
CA GLU A 96 -0.54 24.44 1.63
C GLU A 96 0.26 24.72 2.92
N ALA A 97 1.20 23.84 3.30
CA ALA A 97 1.88 23.85 4.60
C ALA A 97 2.56 25.19 4.97
N ALA A 98 2.96 25.99 3.99
CA ALA A 98 3.56 27.31 4.23
C ALA A 98 2.52 28.37 4.64
N ASP A 99 1.25 28.18 4.28
CA ASP A 99 0.17 29.17 4.41
C ASP A 99 -0.90 28.79 5.45
N ILE A 100 -0.86 27.55 5.97
CA ILE A 100 -1.79 27.09 7.03
C ILE A 100 -1.24 27.41 8.42
N ASP A 101 -2.15 27.75 9.33
CA ASP A 101 -1.83 27.86 10.75
C ASP A 101 -1.35 26.50 11.31
N THR A 102 -0.37 26.54 12.22
CA THR A 102 0.24 25.36 12.83
C THR A 102 -0.81 24.43 13.47
N SER A 103 -1.88 24.98 14.08
CA SER A 103 -2.94 24.16 14.69
C SER A 103 -3.66 23.31 13.64
N ASP A 104 -3.94 23.88 12.47
CA ASP A 104 -4.66 23.20 11.41
C ASP A 104 -3.77 22.22 10.65
N LEU A 105 -2.48 22.54 10.48
CA LEU A 105 -1.48 21.59 9.99
C LEU A 105 -1.36 20.37 10.91
N VAL A 106 -1.27 20.56 12.23
CA VAL A 106 -1.22 19.46 13.20
C VAL A 106 -2.49 18.60 13.12
N LYS A 107 -3.68 19.19 13.03
CA LYS A 107 -4.94 18.43 12.86
C LYS A 107 -4.94 17.63 11.56
N ALA A 108 -4.41 18.19 10.47
CA ALA A 108 -4.32 17.51 9.19
C ALA A 108 -3.35 16.32 9.26
N LEU A 109 -2.18 16.50 9.88
CA LEU A 109 -1.21 15.42 10.10
C LEU A 109 -1.76 14.32 11.02
N LEU A 110 -2.45 14.67 12.10
CA LEU A 110 -3.08 13.67 12.98
C LEU A 110 -4.16 12.86 12.26
N LYS A 111 -4.94 13.48 11.36
CA LYS A 111 -5.91 12.77 10.51
C LYS A 111 -5.22 11.83 9.53
N LEU A 112 -4.07 12.23 8.97
CA LEU A 112 -3.27 11.37 8.10
C LEU A 112 -2.72 10.16 8.85
N VAL A 113 -2.10 10.39 10.01
CA VAL A 113 -1.56 9.32 10.87
C VAL A 113 -2.67 8.36 11.30
N GLY A 114 -3.84 8.88 11.68
CA GLY A 114 -4.99 8.06 12.02
C GLY A 114 -5.48 7.17 10.87
N ARG A 115 -5.46 7.68 9.63
CA ARG A 115 -5.83 6.90 8.43
C ARG A 115 -4.78 5.86 8.07
N ALA A 116 -3.50 6.21 8.15
CA ALA A 116 -2.42 5.25 7.95
C ALA A 116 -2.46 4.13 9.01
N ARG A 117 -2.84 4.46 10.26
CA ARG A 117 -3.02 3.47 11.33
C ARG A 117 -4.30 2.64 11.18
N ALA A 118 -5.32 3.15 10.48
CA ALA A 118 -6.53 2.42 10.13
C ALA A 118 -6.37 1.54 8.88
N LEU A 119 -5.19 1.55 8.23
CA LEU A 119 -4.78 0.41 7.41
C LEU A 119 -4.80 -0.83 8.33
N PRO A 120 -5.11 -2.03 7.82
CA PRO A 120 -5.17 -3.28 8.58
C PRO A 120 -3.78 -3.67 9.14
N PHE A 121 -3.40 -2.93 10.19
CA PHE A 121 -2.40 -3.21 11.19
C PHE A 121 -3.20 -3.46 12.45
N GLU A 122 -3.86 -4.62 12.54
CA GLU A 122 -4.10 -5.14 13.88
C GLU A 122 -2.75 -5.63 14.38
N ASP A 123 -2.31 -4.99 15.46
CA ASP A 123 -1.09 -5.26 16.18
C ASP A 123 -1.03 -6.77 16.52
N ASP A 124 0.03 -7.46 16.10
CA ASP A 124 0.43 -8.73 16.69
C ASP A 124 0.81 -8.43 18.16
N ASP A 125 -0.12 -8.67 19.09
CA ASP A 125 0.17 -8.87 20.51
C ASP A 125 0.94 -10.20 20.73
#